data_AF-A0A7J8JZI2-F1
#
_entry.id   AF-A0A7J8JZI2-F1
#
_cell.length_a   1.000
_cell.length_b   1.000
_cell.length_c   1.000
_cell.angle_alpha   90.00
_cell.angle_beta   90.00
_cell.angle_gamma   90.00
#
_symmetry.space_group_name_H-M   'P 1'
#
loop_
_entity.id
_entity.type
_entity.pdbx_description
1 polymer ?
#
loop_
_entity_poly.entity_id
_entity_poly.type
_entity_poly.pdbx_seq_one_letter_code
_entity_poly.pdbx_strand_id
1 'polypeptide(L)'
;MDRRPGIIVAPVLPGAYQQSHSQGYGYMHQTSLSSMRSMQHSPNLRTYRAMYDYSAQDEDEVSFRDGDYIVNVQPIDDGWMYGTVQRTGKTGMLPANYIEFVN
;
A
#
# COMPACT_ATOMS: atom_id res chain seq x y z
N MET A 1 12.36 -37.23 16.50
CA MET A 1 12.00 -35.88 17.01
C MET A 1 11.84 -35.01 15.78
N ASP A 2 10.64 -34.98 15.21
CA ASP A 2 10.40 -34.48 13.85
C ASP A 2 9.39 -33.34 13.94
N ARG A 3 9.88 -32.11 14.06
CA ARG A 3 9.04 -30.90 14.09
C ARG A 3 8.68 -30.51 12.65
N ARG A 4 7.41 -30.72 12.30
CA ARG A 4 6.77 -30.24 11.06
C ARG A 4 6.55 -28.72 11.16
N PRO A 5 6.74 -27.93 10.08
CA PRO A 5 6.38 -26.52 10.07
C PRO A 5 4.87 -26.37 9.90
N GLY A 6 4.22 -25.69 10.85
CA GLY A 6 2.79 -25.37 10.77
C GLY A 6 2.54 -24.26 9.76
N ILE A 7 2.02 -24.61 8.60
CA ILE A 7 1.39 -23.67 7.66
C ILE A 7 0.00 -23.35 8.23
N ILE A 8 -0.19 -22.12 8.67
CA ILE A 8 -1.50 -21.56 8.99
C ILE A 8 -2.31 -21.43 7.69
N VAL A 9 -3.20 -22.40 7.47
CA VAL A 9 -4.21 -22.38 6.41
C VAL A 9 -5.35 -21.43 6.81
N ALA A 10 -5.51 -20.32 6.09
CA ALA A 10 -6.68 -19.46 6.23
C ALA A 10 -7.92 -20.16 5.63
N PRO A 11 -9.10 -20.10 6.28
CA PRO A 11 -10.32 -20.72 5.77
C PRO A 11 -10.84 -19.94 4.56
N VAL A 12 -10.93 -20.61 3.41
CA VAL A 12 -11.61 -20.10 2.21
C VAL A 12 -13.14 -20.11 2.43
N LEU A 13 -13.79 -18.99 2.13
CA LEU A 13 -15.24 -18.84 2.25
C LEU A 13 -15.99 -19.69 1.20
N PRO A 14 -17.13 -20.31 1.55
CA PRO A 14 -17.96 -21.05 0.59
C PRO A 14 -18.64 -20.08 -0.37
N GLY A 15 -18.25 -20.10 -1.65
CA GLY A 15 -18.82 -19.25 -2.70
C GLY A 15 -17.97 -19.06 -3.98
N ALA A 16 -16.75 -19.60 -4.03
CA ALA A 16 -15.84 -19.39 -5.17
C ALA A 16 -16.08 -20.29 -6.41
N TYR A 17 -17.29 -20.83 -6.60
CA TYR A 17 -17.64 -21.56 -7.83
C TYR A 17 -18.83 -20.90 -8.55
N GLN A 18 -18.52 -20.22 -9.66
CA GLN A 18 -19.36 -19.93 -10.85
C GLN A 18 -18.62 -18.84 -11.67
N GLN A 19 -18.57 -18.80 -13.00
CA GLN A 19 -19.11 -19.64 -14.07
C GLN A 19 -18.39 -19.26 -15.37
N SER A 20 -18.28 -20.24 -16.25
CA SER A 20 -17.84 -20.28 -17.66
C SER A 20 -18.15 -19.09 -18.55
N HIS A 21 -17.16 -18.57 -19.32
CA HIS A 21 -17.43 -18.00 -20.65
C HIS A 21 -16.22 -18.16 -21.60
N SER A 22 -16.49 -18.72 -22.77
CA SER A 22 -15.59 -18.88 -23.92
C SER A 22 -15.79 -17.78 -24.97
N GLN A 23 -14.72 -17.49 -25.72
CA GLN A 23 -14.65 -16.81 -27.03
C GLN A 23 -14.66 -15.27 -27.06
N GLY A 24 -13.78 -14.73 -27.93
CA GLY A 24 -13.91 -13.36 -28.45
C GLY A 24 -12.63 -12.83 -29.09
N TYR A 25 -12.49 -12.94 -30.41
CA TYR A 25 -11.52 -12.19 -31.22
C TYR A 25 -11.90 -10.70 -31.23
N GLY A 26 -10.94 -9.78 -31.03
CA GLY A 26 -11.20 -8.35 -31.04
C GLY A 26 -9.94 -7.50 -31.24
N TYR A 27 -9.89 -6.87 -32.41
CA TYR A 27 -9.01 -5.83 -32.95
C TYR A 27 -8.46 -4.76 -31.98
N MET A 28 -7.31 -4.21 -32.40
CA MET A 28 -6.51 -3.16 -31.75
C MET A 28 -7.33 -2.00 -31.18
N HIS A 29 -6.95 -1.51 -29.99
CA HIS A 29 -7.24 -0.13 -29.60
C HIS A 29 -5.95 0.57 -29.16
N GLN A 30 -5.41 1.36 -30.08
CA GLN A 30 -4.54 2.47 -29.76
C GLN A 30 -5.37 3.48 -28.97
N THR A 31 -5.14 3.59 -27.67
CA THR A 31 -5.57 4.76 -26.91
C THR A 31 -4.48 5.14 -25.94
N SER A 32 -3.71 6.13 -26.38
CA SER A 32 -3.39 7.35 -25.65
C SER A 32 -2.81 7.17 -24.25
N LEU A 33 -1.63 7.77 -24.07
CA LEU A 33 -0.94 8.09 -22.82
C LEU A 33 -1.82 8.79 -21.74
N SER A 34 -3.12 8.99 -22.00
CA SER A 34 -4.16 9.41 -21.08
C SER A 34 -4.51 8.36 -20.02
N SER A 35 -4.23 7.06 -20.21
CA SER A 35 -4.51 6.04 -19.19
C SER A 35 -3.54 6.06 -18.00
N MET A 36 -2.44 6.81 -18.06
CA MET A 36 -1.58 7.04 -16.90
C MET A 36 -2.07 8.21 -16.02
N ARG A 37 -3.03 9.02 -16.49
CA ARG A 37 -3.62 10.12 -15.71
C ARG A 37 -4.78 9.66 -14.81
N SER A 38 -5.27 8.44 -14.97
CA SER A 38 -6.36 7.89 -14.15
C SER A 38 -5.89 7.39 -12.77
N MET A 39 -4.58 7.37 -12.48
CA MET A 39 -4.07 7.18 -11.12
C MET A 39 -4.05 8.47 -10.29
N GLN A 40 -4.48 9.61 -10.85
CA GLN A 40 -4.45 10.91 -10.18
C GLN A 40 -5.83 11.41 -9.74
N HIS A 41 -6.76 10.53 -9.39
CA HIS A 41 -8.01 10.96 -8.74
C HIS A 41 -8.48 9.94 -7.69
N SER A 42 -7.68 9.78 -6.64
CA SER A 42 -8.23 9.43 -5.33
C SER A 42 -8.51 10.75 -4.60
N PRO A 43 -9.77 11.20 -4.46
CA PRO A 43 -10.10 12.58 -4.12
C PRO A 43 -9.72 13.04 -2.71
N ASN A 44 -8.97 12.25 -1.92
CA ASN A 44 -8.47 12.65 -0.61
C ASN A 44 -7.21 11.85 -0.25
N LEU A 45 -6.17 11.86 -1.10
CA LEU A 45 -4.87 11.32 -0.72
C LEU A 45 -4.34 12.16 0.46
N ARG A 46 -4.69 11.72 1.67
CA ARG A 46 -4.25 12.38 2.89
C ARG A 46 -2.73 12.33 2.88
N THR A 47 -2.15 13.50 2.66
CA THR A 47 -0.70 13.66 2.67
C THR A 47 -0.32 13.92 4.11
N TYR A 48 0.74 13.27 4.54
CA TYR A 48 1.27 13.44 5.87
C TYR A 48 2.68 14.00 5.76
N ARG A 49 3.11 14.76 6.77
CA ARG A 49 4.48 15.25 6.89
C ARG A 49 5.11 14.65 8.13
N ALA A 50 6.32 14.15 7.97
CA ALA A 50 7.13 13.71 9.09
C ALA A 50 7.52 14.91 9.96
N MET A 51 7.26 14.79 11.25
CA MET A 51 7.63 15.76 12.28
C MET A 51 9.04 15.53 12.83
N TYR A 52 9.52 14.29 12.72
CA TYR A 52 10.80 13.87 13.24
C TYR A 52 11.45 12.90 12.25
N ASP A 53 12.76 12.72 12.38
CA ASP A 53 13.45 11.62 11.72
C ASP A 53 13.07 10.27 12.36
N TYR A 54 12.93 9.27 11.50
CA TYR A 54 12.69 7.89 11.89
C TYR A 54 13.58 6.98 11.06
N SER A 55 14.25 6.04 11.73
CA SER A 55 15.02 4.99 11.09
C SER A 55 14.25 3.68 11.25
N ALA A 56 13.93 3.04 10.12
CA ALA A 56 13.35 1.70 10.10
C ALA A 56 14.18 0.74 10.96
N GLN A 57 13.51 0.05 11.86
CA GLN A 57 14.07 -0.94 12.77
C GLN A 57 14.00 -2.36 12.19
N ASP A 58 13.01 -2.61 11.34
CA ASP A 58 12.76 -3.88 10.67
C ASP A 58 12.58 -3.72 9.15
N GLU A 59 12.58 -4.83 8.41
CA GLU A 59 12.47 -4.85 6.93
C GLU A 59 11.12 -4.34 6.41
N ASP A 60 10.07 -4.46 7.23
CA ASP A 60 8.71 -4.01 6.90
C ASP A 60 8.48 -2.53 7.19
N GLU A 61 9.43 -1.84 7.83
CA GLU A 61 9.35 -0.43 8.20
C GLU A 61 10.00 0.50 7.17
N VAL A 62 9.66 1.79 7.22
CA VAL A 62 10.23 2.80 6.33
C VAL A 62 10.93 3.92 7.09
N SER A 63 12.17 4.24 6.72
CA SER A 63 12.90 5.40 7.24
C SER A 63 12.47 6.68 6.53
N PHE A 64 12.25 7.74 7.30
CA PHE A 64 11.95 9.09 6.83
C PHE A 64 12.67 10.14 7.66
N ARG A 65 12.73 11.36 7.16
CA ARG A 65 13.36 12.51 7.85
C ARG A 65 12.29 13.54 8.19
N ASP A 66 12.58 14.38 9.17
CA ASP A 66 11.82 15.63 9.38
C ASP A 66 11.55 16.33 8.04
N GLY A 67 10.29 16.74 7.84
CA GLY A 67 9.82 17.39 6.63
C GLY A 67 9.56 16.49 5.43
N ASP A 68 9.84 15.18 5.50
CA ASP A 68 9.48 14.25 4.42
C ASP A 68 7.96 14.12 4.31
N TYR A 69 7.46 14.01 3.07
CA TYR A 69 6.05 13.75 2.80
C TYR A 69 5.78 12.24 2.68
N ILE A 70 4.73 11.78 3.34
CA ILE A 70 4.22 10.41 3.26
C ILE A 70 2.84 10.45 2.59
N VAL A 71 2.65 9.58 1.60
CA VAL A 71 1.39 9.40 0.88
C VAL A 71 0.93 7.95 0.93
N ASN A 72 -0.28 7.70 0.42
CA ASN A 72 -0.93 6.39 0.49
C ASN A 72 -0.99 5.86 1.93
N VAL A 73 -1.12 6.76 2.92
CA VAL A 73 -1.10 6.40 4.32
C VAL A 73 -2.39 5.67 4.69
N GLN A 74 -2.27 4.48 5.26
CA GLN A 74 -3.38 3.66 5.76
C GLN A 74 -3.11 3.28 7.23
N PRO A 75 -4.09 3.44 8.14
CA PRO A 75 -3.93 2.95 9.51
C PRO A 75 -3.90 1.42 9.53
N ILE A 76 -2.96 0.83 10.28
CA ILE A 76 -2.92 -0.61 10.54
C ILE A 76 -3.56 -0.89 11.91
N ASP A 77 -3.12 -0.17 12.94
CA ASP A 77 -3.57 -0.28 14.32
C ASP A 77 -3.49 1.07 15.07
N ASP A 78 -3.63 1.07 16.40
CA ASP A 78 -3.66 2.26 17.26
C ASP A 78 -2.31 3.00 17.43
N GLY A 79 -1.23 2.56 16.77
CA GLY A 79 0.08 3.22 16.82
C GLY A 79 0.83 3.27 15.50
N TRP A 80 0.44 2.43 14.54
CA TRP A 80 1.15 2.23 13.29
C TRP A 80 0.31 2.54 12.07
N MET A 81 0.96 3.17 11.10
CA MET A 81 0.42 3.39 9.77
C MET A 81 1.31 2.73 8.74
N TYR A 82 0.74 2.39 7.59
CA TYR A 82 1.47 1.98 6.41
C TYR A 82 1.48 3.12 5.41
N GLY A 83 2.62 3.49 4.87
CA GLY A 83 2.69 4.61 3.92
C GLY A 83 3.93 4.62 3.06
N THR A 84 3.89 5.43 2.01
CA THR A 84 4.97 5.60 1.04
C THR A 84 5.66 6.94 1.27
N VAL A 85 6.96 6.90 1.60
CA VAL A 85 7.80 8.10 1.73
C VAL A 85 8.12 8.63 0.34
N GLN A 86 7.67 9.84 0.01
CA GLN A 86 7.86 10.41 -1.32
C GLN A 86 9.33 10.60 -1.69
N ARG A 87 10.18 11.00 -0.74
CA ARG A 87 11.61 11.26 -1.00
C ARG A 87 12.36 10.02 -1.46
N THR A 88 12.04 8.85 -0.89
CA THR A 88 12.76 7.59 -1.15
C THR A 88 11.97 6.65 -2.06
N GLY A 89 10.67 6.88 -2.23
CA GLY A 89 9.74 5.95 -2.90
C GLY A 89 9.52 4.65 -2.12
N LYS A 90 10.08 4.52 -0.92
CA LYS A 90 9.93 3.32 -0.09
C LYS A 90 8.58 3.32 0.60
N THR A 91 8.02 2.13 0.74
CA THR A 91 6.75 1.92 1.44
C THR A 91 6.98 0.95 2.59
N GLY A 92 6.39 1.24 3.74
CA GLY A 92 6.54 0.43 4.93
C GLY A 92 5.68 0.93 6.08
N MET A 93 5.81 0.24 7.20
CA MET A 93 5.25 0.65 8.49
C MET A 93 5.98 1.88 9.03
N LEU A 94 5.22 2.77 9.64
CA LEU A 94 5.71 3.98 10.26
C LEU A 94 4.85 4.35 11.47
N PRO A 95 5.45 4.96 12.50
CA PRO A 95 4.73 5.37 13.69
C PRO A 95 3.80 6.55 13.41
N ALA A 96 2.52 6.42 13.80
CA ALA A 96 1.50 7.44 13.56
C ALA A 96 1.80 8.78 14.27
N ASN A 97 2.46 8.72 15.43
CA ASN A 97 2.81 9.90 16.24
C ASN A 97 4.01 10.70 15.70
N TYR A 98 4.70 10.18 14.67
CA TYR A 98 5.84 10.87 14.04
C TYR A 98 5.43 11.65 12.79
N ILE A 99 4.16 11.53 12.38
CA ILE A 99 3.65 12.15 11.17
C ILE A 99 2.40 12.97 11.50
N GLU A 100 2.25 14.11 10.84
CA GLU A 100 1.08 14.95 10.94
C GLU A 100 0.33 14.99 9.61
N PHE A 101 -0.99 15.08 9.67
CA PHE A 101 -1.80 15.28 8.47
C PHE A 101 -1.57 16.69 7.91
N VAL A 102 -1.22 16.78 6.63
CA VAL A 102 -1.07 18.03 5.89
C VAL A 102 -2.21 18.15 4.90
N ASN A 103 -3.00 19.21 5.05
CA ASN A 103 -4.14 19.55 4.20
C ASN A 103 -3.75 20.43 3.02
#